data_AF-A0A1H3KFQ9-F1
#
_entry.id   AF-A0A1H3KFQ9-F1
#
_cell.length_a   1.000
_cell.length_b   1.000
_cell.length_c   1.000
_cell.angle_alpha   90.00
_cell.angle_beta   90.00
_cell.angle_gamma   90.00
#
_symmetry.space_group_name_H-M   'P 1'
#
loop_
_entity.id
_entity.type
_entity.pdbx_description
1 polymer ?
#
loop_
_entity_poly.entity_id
_entity_poly.type
_entity_poly.pdbx_seq_one_letter_code
_entity_poly.pdbx_strand_id
1 'polypeptide(L)' 'MKFPVFNKEQQEGLAKVSDNVAAASVVVVLLGGLIDKKVTIVGVLALIFLASIFLIVSFILRKGADDGD' A
#
# COMPACT_ATOMS: atom_id res chain seq x y z
N MET A 1 10.91 16.36 8.53
CA MET A 1 9.97 16.12 9.67
C MET A 1 10.40 14.80 10.28
N LYS A 2 11.03 14.82 11.46
CA LYS A 2 11.41 13.59 12.18
C LYS A 2 10.11 12.93 12.63
N PHE A 3 9.83 11.70 12.24
CA PHE A 3 8.74 10.90 12.80
C PHE A 3 9.33 9.96 13.87
N PRO A 4 9.56 10.40 15.13
CA PRO A 4 10.04 9.51 16.18
C PRO A 4 8.88 8.73 16.82
N VAL A 5 7.88 8.31 16.04
CA VAL A 5 6.66 7.68 16.59
C VAL A 5 6.79 6.16 16.65
N PHE A 6 7.57 5.56 15.75
CA PHE A 6 7.65 4.11 15.60
C PHE A 6 9.09 3.62 15.54
N ASN A 7 9.40 2.57 16.30
CA ASN A 7 10.67 1.85 16.20
C ASN A 7 10.76 1.07 14.87
N LYS A 8 11.94 0.54 14.55
CA LYS A 8 12.18 -0.17 13.28
C LYS A 8 11.22 -1.34 13.06
N GLU A 9 10.94 -2.12 14.10
CA GLU A 9 10.00 -3.26 14.01
C GLU A 9 8.57 -2.80 13.70
N GLN A 10 8.13 -1.71 14.31
CA GLN A 10 6.82 -1.11 14.05
C GLN A 10 6.72 -0.52 12.64
N GLN A 11 7.78 0.13 12.15
CA GLN A 11 7.84 0.65 10.78
C GLN A 11 7.76 -0.49 9.76
N GLU A 12 8.50 -1.58 9.97
CA GLU A 12 8.44 -2.77 9.10
C GLU A 12 7.07 -3.47 9.18
N GLY A 13 6.46 -3.51 10.36
CA GLY A 13 5.09 -3.99 10.54
C GLY A 13 4.08 -3.17 9.73
N LEU A 14 4.15 -1.84 9.80
CA LEU A 14 3.30 -0.94 9.01
C LEU A 14 3.57 -1.05 7.50
N ALA A 15 4.82 -1.25 7.09
CA ALA A 15 5.18 -1.46 5.69
C ALA A 15 4.52 -2.73 5.15
N LYS A 16 4.55 -3.84 5.90
CA LYS A 16 3.88 -5.10 5.53
C LYS A 16 2.37 -4.96 5.44
N VAL A 17 1.74 -4.25 6.38
CA VAL A 17 0.30 -3.95 6.30
C VAL A 17 -0.01 -3.16 5.04
N SER A 18 0.81 -2.16 4.73
CA SER A 18 0.68 -1.35 3.51
C SER A 18 0.80 -2.20 2.24
N ASP A 19 1.80 -3.09 2.17
CA ASP A 19 1.97 -4.04 1.06
C ASP A 19 0.74 -4.95 0.88
N ASN A 20 0.18 -5.46 1.98
CA ASN A 20 -1.01 -6.30 1.93
C ASN A 20 -2.25 -5.55 1.41
N VAL A 21 -2.44 -4.29 1.82
CA VAL A 21 -3.54 -3.45 1.31
C VAL A 21 -3.35 -3.14 -0.17
N ALA A 22 -2.12 -2.85 -0.60
CA ALA A 22 -1.81 -2.66 -2.01
C ALA A 22 -2.09 -3.93 -2.83
N ALA A 23 -1.64 -5.08 -2.35
CA ALA A 23 -1.89 -6.37 -3.00
C ALA A 23 -3.39 -6.69 -3.09
N ALA A 24 -4.14 -6.51 -2.00
CA ALA A 24 -5.58 -6.71 -2.00
C ALA A 24 -6.29 -5.78 -2.99
N SER A 25 -5.88 -4.53 -3.08
CA SER A 25 -6.43 -3.56 -4.04
C SER A 25 -6.21 -4.02 -5.49
N VAL A 26 -5.02 -4.55 -5.81
CA VAL A 26 -4.73 -5.13 -7.14
C VAL A 26 -5.55 -6.39 -7.38
N VAL A 27 -5.68 -7.29 -6.39
CA VAL A 27 -6.50 -8.50 -6.50
C VAL A 27 -7.96 -8.14 -6.80
N VAL A 28 -8.52 -7.11 -6.15
CA VAL A 28 -9.88 -6.64 -6.43
C VAL A 28 -10.00 -6.05 -7.83
N VAL A 29 -8.99 -5.33 -8.33
CA VAL A 29 -8.98 -4.86 -9.73
C VAL A 29 -9.02 -6.03 -10.70
N LEU A 30 -8.22 -7.07 -10.47
CA LEU A 30 -8.18 -8.25 -11.34
C LEU A 30 -9.47 -9.06 -11.26
N LEU A 31 -9.88 -9.48 -10.06
CA LEU A 31 -11.03 -10.36 -9.88
C LEU A 31 -12.35 -9.60 -10.05
N GLY A 32 -12.51 -8.47 -9.36
CA GLY A 32 -13.74 -7.70 -9.34
C GLY A 32 -13.92 -6.78 -10.56
N GLY A 33 -12.83 -6.21 -11.09
CA GLY A 33 -12.86 -5.31 -12.24
C GLY A 33 -12.78 -6.04 -13.58
N LEU A 34 -11.78 -6.91 -13.77
CA LEU A 34 -11.51 -7.53 -15.06
C LEU A 34 -12.33 -8.81 -15.30
N ILE A 35 -12.38 -9.71 -14.32
CA ILE A 35 -13.07 -11.01 -14.47
C ILE A 35 -14.58 -10.88 -14.24
N ASP A 36 -14.99 -10.44 -13.05
CA ASP A 36 -16.40 -10.40 -12.65
C ASP A 36 -17.14 -9.14 -13.15
N LYS A 37 -16.41 -8.10 -13.56
CA LYS A 37 -16.95 -6.78 -13.99
C LYS A 37 -17.94 -6.14 -13.00
N LYS A 38 -17.81 -6.44 -11.71
CA LYS A 38 -18.61 -5.88 -10.62
C LYS A 38 -18.11 -4.52 -10.16
N VAL A 39 -16.87 -4.17 -10.50
CA VAL A 39 -16.26 -2.87 -10.19
C VAL A 39 -16.27 -2.01 -11.46
N THR A 40 -16.76 -0.77 -11.33
CA THR A 40 -16.77 0.19 -12.44
C THR A 40 -15.36 0.65 -12.80
N ILE A 41 -15.18 1.24 -13.99
CA ILE A 41 -13.87 1.74 -14.43
C ILE A 41 -13.30 2.81 -13.47
N VAL A 42 -14.17 3.66 -12.91
CA VAL A 42 -13.79 4.64 -11.89
C VAL A 42 -13.31 3.95 -10.63
N GLY A 43 -13.99 2.87 -10.20
CA GLY A 43 -13.56 2.05 -9.07
C GLY A 43 -12.20 1.36 -9.30
N VAL A 44 -11.96 0.85 -10.52
CA VAL A 44 -10.67 0.27 -10.91
C VAL A 44 -9.55 1.31 -10.82
N LEU A 45 -9.76 2.50 -11.38
CA LEU A 45 -8.77 3.58 -11.32
C LEU A 45 -8.49 4.02 -9.88
N ALA A 46 -9.52 4.12 -9.04
CA ALA A 46 -9.37 4.46 -7.62
C ALA A 46 -8.56 3.39 -6.86
N LEU A 47 -8.78 2.11 -7.13
CA LEU A 47 -8.04 1.01 -6.51
C LEU A 47 -6.57 0.96 -6.96
N ILE A 48 -6.28 1.23 -8.23
CA ILE A 48 -4.90 1.34 -8.74
C ILE A 48 -4.18 2.52 -8.07
N PHE A 49 -4.87 3.66 -7.96
CA PHE A 49 -4.33 4.83 -7.26
C PHE A 49 -4.07 4.54 -5.78
N LEU A 50 -5.00 3.87 -5.10
CA LEU A 50 -4.86 3.45 -3.71
C LEU A 50 -3.68 2.49 -3.52
N ALA A 51 -3.55 1.48 -4.37
CA ALA A 51 -2.41 0.56 -4.34
C ALA A 51 -1.08 1.31 -4.49
N SER A 52 -1.02 2.27 -5.41
CA SER A 52 0.17 3.09 -5.64
C SER A 52 0.56 3.91 -4.41
N ILE A 53 -0.42 4.53 -3.73
CA ILE A 53 -0.18 5.25 -2.48
C ILE A 53 0.41 4.31 -1.42
N PHE A 54 -0.18 3.14 -1.20
CA PHE A 54 0.29 2.21 -0.18
C PHE A 54 1.67 1.62 -0.49
N LEU A 55 2.00 1.41 -1.77
CA LEU A 55 3.36 1.04 -2.18
C LEU A 55 4.36 2.16 -1.88
N ILE A 56 4.00 3.42 -2.14
CA ILE A 56 4.83 4.58 -1.79
C ILE A 56 5.02 4.67 -0.26
N VAL A 57 3.95 4.48 0.52
CA VAL A 57 4.01 4.48 1.99
C VAL A 57 4.93 3.37 2.49
N SER A 58 4.77 2.15 1.99
CA SER A 58 5.64 1.01 2.32
C SER A 58 7.11 1.31 2.00
N PHE A 59 7.38 1.89 0.83
CA PHE A 59 8.72 2.31 0.44
C PHE A 59 9.31 3.36 1.38
N ILE A 60 8.54 4.40 1.74
CA ILE A 60 8.99 5.45 2.66
C ILE A 60 9.26 4.87 4.06
N LEU A 61 8.39 3.97 4.55
CA LEU A 61 8.56 3.33 5.85
C LEU A 61 9.85 2.48 5.91
N ARG A 62 10.14 1.71 4.86
CA ARG A 62 11.39 0.93 4.78
C ARG A 62 12.62 1.82 4.63
N LYS A 63 12.55 2.87 3.81
CA LYS A 63 13.64 3.83 3.66
C LYS A 63 13.94 4.55 4.99
N GLY A 64 12.90 4.95 5.73
CA GLY A 64 13.04 5.56 7.06
C GLY A 64 13.65 4.62 8.11
N ALA A 65 13.45 3.30 7.98
CA ALA A 65 14.06 2.31 8.86
C ALA A 65 15.55 2.06 8.57
N ASP A 66 15.95 2.14 7.29
CA ASP A 66 17.34 1.97 6.83
C ASP A 66 18.20 3.21 7.09
N ASP A 67 17.65 4.42 6.93
CA ASP A 67 18.39 5.69 7.08
C ASP A 67 18.76 6.05 8.54
N GLY A 68 18.43 5.20 9.51
CA GLY A 68 19.07 5.15 10.83
C GLY A 68 19.23 6.49 11.58
N ASP A 69 18.14 6.99 12.15
CA ASP A 69 18.18 7.69 13.44
C ASP A 69 17.67 6.74 14.54
#